data_AF-A0A916G6Z0-F1
#
_entry.id   AF-A0A916G6Z0-F1
#
_cell.length_a   1.000
_cell.length_b   1.000
_cell.length_c   1.000
_cell.angle_alpha   90.00
_cell.angle_beta   90.00
_cell.angle_gamma   90.00
#
_symmetry.space_group_name_H-M   'P 1'
#
loop_
_entity.id
_entity.type
_entity.pdbx_description
1 polymer ?
#
loop_
_entity_poly.entity_id
_entity_poly.type
_entity_poly.pdbx_seq_one_letter_code
_entity_poly.pdbx_strand_id
1 'polypeptide(L)'
;MPTRKSIVPPPSEITPKETFEQRRRLLRLGAAASLGTLLPSAFARERLETAARSPYSVLETPTPLKDIAGYGNYLEFASNKSDHVERSQAMRTRPWSVSVEGLVAKPKTYAIEDILKLAPLEE
;
A
#
# COMPACT_ATOMS: atom_id res chain seq x y z
N MET A 1 27.13 28.35 -18.80
CA MET A 1 26.69 27.17 -18.03
C MET A 1 27.84 26.72 -17.14
N PRO A 2 27.71 26.69 -15.80
CA PRO A 2 28.75 26.12 -14.97
C PRO A 2 28.71 24.59 -15.06
N THR A 3 29.85 23.99 -15.43
CA THR A 3 30.03 22.53 -15.49
C THR A 3 30.11 21.96 -14.08
N ARG A 4 29.19 21.04 -13.74
CA ARG A 4 29.20 20.31 -12.46
C ARG A 4 30.44 19.43 -12.40
N LYS A 5 31.40 19.73 -11.51
CA LYS A 5 32.54 18.83 -11.24
C LYS A 5 32.01 17.51 -10.67
N SER A 6 32.38 16.39 -11.27
CA SER A 6 32.12 15.08 -10.68
C SER A 6 32.96 14.96 -9.40
N ILE A 7 32.29 14.82 -8.26
CA ILE A 7 32.96 14.51 -7.00
C ILE A 7 33.25 13.02 -7.04
N VAL A 8 34.53 12.66 -7.22
CA VAL A 8 34.98 11.29 -7.02
C VAL A 8 35.14 11.10 -5.50
N PRO A 9 34.38 10.20 -4.86
CA PRO A 9 34.47 10.00 -3.43
C PRO A 9 35.86 9.44 -3.06
N PRO A 10 36.44 9.86 -1.93
CA PRO A 10 37.69 9.28 -1.45
C PRO A 10 37.51 7.77 -1.17
N PRO A 11 38.56 6.94 -1.29
CA PRO A 11 38.47 5.50 -1.08
C PRO A 11 37.89 5.09 0.27
N SER A 12 38.03 5.92 1.30
CA SER A 12 37.45 5.71 2.64
C SER A 12 35.92 5.79 2.68
N GLU A 13 35.28 6.44 1.70
CA GLU A 13 33.83 6.52 1.55
C GLU A 13 33.27 5.44 0.62
N ILE A 14 34.15 4.73 -0.09
CA ILE A 14 33.78 3.60 -0.93
C ILE A 14 33.72 2.35 -0.05
N THR A 15 32.57 1.69 -0.03
CA THR A 15 32.43 0.42 0.70
C THR A 15 33.43 -0.61 0.15
N PRO A 16 34.26 -1.25 1.00
CA PRO A 16 35.16 -2.31 0.56
C PRO A 16 34.41 -3.43 -0.13
N LYS A 17 35.02 -3.98 -1.19
CA LYS A 17 34.40 -5.01 -2.03
C LYS A 17 34.00 -6.24 -1.23
N GLU A 18 34.83 -6.70 -0.29
CA GLU A 18 34.49 -7.87 0.53
C GLU A 18 33.21 -7.64 1.34
N THR A 19 33.05 -6.45 1.93
CA THR A 19 31.85 -6.10 2.71
C THR A 19 30.60 -6.09 1.84
N PHE A 20 30.69 -5.56 0.61
CA PHE A 20 29.58 -5.59 -0.35
C PHE A 20 29.19 -7.02 -0.74
N GLU A 21 30.17 -7.87 -1.04
CA GLU A 21 29.92 -9.26 -1.45
C GLU A 21 29.32 -10.11 -0.31
N GLN A 22 29.79 -9.93 0.93
CA GLN A 22 29.23 -10.58 2.11
C GLN A 22 27.75 -10.21 2.33
N ARG A 23 27.40 -8.92 2.21
CA ARG A 23 26.00 -8.45 2.29
C ARG A 23 25.14 -9.06 1.20
N ARG A 24 25.63 -9.12 -0.04
CA ARG A 24 24.90 -9.72 -1.17
C ARG A 24 24.68 -11.22 -0.98
N ARG A 25 25.63 -11.93 -0.39
CA ARG A 25 25.50 -13.36 -0.06
C ARG A 25 24.38 -13.60 0.95
N LEU A 26 24.29 -12.80 2.01
CA LEU A 26 23.21 -12.89 3.00
C LEU A 26 21.83 -12.65 2.38
N LEU A 27 21.69 -11.62 1.52
CA LEU A 27 20.43 -11.35 0.83
C LEU A 27 20.00 -12.50 -0.10
N ARG A 28 20.95 -13.16 -0.77
CA ARG A 28 20.66 -14.33 -1.61
C ARG A 28 20.22 -15.55 -0.79
N LEU A 29 20.76 -15.72 0.41
CA LEU A 29 20.37 -16.81 1.31
C LEU A 29 19.01 -16.56 1.98
N GLY A 30 18.69 -15.31 2.32
CA GLY A 30 17.37 -14.94 2.86
C GLY A 30 16.22 -15.17 1.88
N ALA A 31 16.47 -15.04 0.57
CA ALA A 31 15.45 -15.29 -0.47
C ALA A 31 15.08 -16.78 -0.62
N ALA A 32 15.88 -17.71 -0.10
CA ALA A 32 15.61 -19.16 -0.16
C ALA A 32 14.70 -19.66 0.97
N ALA A 33 14.36 -18.82 1.96
CA ALA A 33 13.62 -19.22 3.16
C ALA A 33 12.11 -18.91 3.13
N SER A 34 11.55 -18.40 2.03
CA SER A 34 10.13 -17.98 1.96
C SER A 34 9.18 -19.00 1.31
N LEU A 35 9.55 -20.29 1.29
CA LEU A 35 8.68 -21.37 0.83
C LEU A 35 7.78 -21.87 1.97
N GLY A 36 6.70 -21.15 2.25
CA GLY A 36 5.63 -21.73 3.08
C GLY A 36 4.71 -20.73 3.73
N THR A 37 3.66 -20.31 3.02
CA THR A 37 2.32 -20.02 3.55
C THR A 37 1.35 -19.86 2.37
N LEU A 38 0.74 -20.96 1.92
CA LEU A 38 -0.45 -20.91 1.06
C LEU A 38 -1.67 -21.17 1.97
N LEU A 39 -2.25 -20.10 2.50
CA LEU A 39 -3.60 -20.12 3.06
C LEU A 39 -4.52 -19.38 2.09
N PRO A 40 -5.67 -19.96 1.70
CA PRO A 40 -6.67 -19.23 0.93
C PRO A 40 -7.34 -18.21 1.84
N SER A 41 -6.99 -16.93 1.67
CA SER A 41 -7.71 -15.81 2.28
C SER A 41 -9.09 -15.71 1.64
N ALA A 42 -10.14 -15.87 2.45
CA ALA A 42 -11.52 -15.62 2.06
C ALA A 42 -11.74 -14.10 1.91
N PHE A 43 -11.43 -13.56 0.73
CA PHE A 43 -11.91 -12.24 0.35
C PHE A 43 -13.39 -12.37 0.01
N ALA A 44 -14.24 -11.94 0.93
CA ALA A 44 -15.66 -11.77 0.65
C ALA A 44 -15.81 -10.75 -0.49
N ARG A 45 -16.35 -11.21 -1.62
CA ARG A 45 -16.75 -10.36 -2.74
C ARG A 45 -18.06 -9.68 -2.38
N GLU A 46 -18.02 -8.37 -2.21
CA GLU A 46 -19.20 -7.53 -2.45
C GLU A 46 -18.90 -6.73 -3.71
N ARG A 47 -19.52 -7.12 -4.83
CA ARG A 47 -19.47 -6.33 -6.05
C ARG A 47 -20.28 -5.06 -5.77
N LEU A 48 -19.69 -3.89 -6.03
CA LEU A 48 -20.41 -2.62 -6.00
C LEU A 48 -21.37 -2.58 -7.19
N GLU A 49 -22.50 -3.27 -7.07
CA GLU A 49 -23.54 -3.38 -8.10
C GLU A 49 -24.06 -2.02 -8.60
N THR A 50 -23.79 -0.93 -7.86
CA THR A 50 -24.31 0.41 -8.10
C THR A 50 -23.26 1.42 -8.58
N ALA A 51 -22.01 1.02 -8.84
CA ALA A 51 -20.99 1.94 -9.33
C ALA A 51 -21.20 2.28 -10.81
N ALA A 52 -21.33 3.57 -11.12
CA ALA A 52 -21.39 4.07 -12.48
C ALA A 52 -20.01 4.00 -13.14
N ARG A 53 -19.96 3.79 -14.46
CA ARG A 53 -18.70 3.82 -15.20
C ARG A 53 -18.13 5.24 -15.18
N SER A 54 -16.94 5.40 -14.63
CA SER A 54 -16.27 6.69 -14.51
C SER A 54 -15.74 7.18 -15.87
N PRO A 55 -15.64 8.50 -16.12
CA PRO A 55 -14.82 9.02 -17.23
C PRO A 55 -13.34 8.61 -17.12
N TYR A 56 -12.90 8.10 -15.97
CA TYR A 56 -11.54 7.62 -15.73
C TYR A 56 -11.34 6.12 -15.97
N SER A 57 -12.37 5.36 -16.36
CA SER A 57 -12.21 3.92 -16.60
C SER A 57 -11.33 3.66 -17.84
N VAL A 58 -10.27 2.88 -17.66
CA VAL A 58 -9.32 2.49 -18.71
C VAL A 58 -9.52 1.05 -19.18
N LEU A 59 -8.93 0.69 -20.34
CA LEU A 59 -8.99 -0.67 -20.90
C LEU A 59 -7.80 -1.55 -20.48
N GLU A 60 -6.99 -1.09 -19.54
CA GLU A 60 -5.84 -1.85 -19.06
C GLU A 60 -6.26 -3.12 -18.33
N THR A 61 -5.40 -4.14 -18.36
CA THR A 61 -5.65 -5.37 -17.61
C THR A 61 -5.55 -5.08 -16.12
N PRO A 62 -6.59 -5.34 -15.31
CA PRO A 62 -6.54 -5.09 -13.88
C PRO A 62 -5.49 -5.96 -13.19
N THR A 63 -4.84 -5.42 -12.17
CA THR A 63 -3.99 -6.22 -11.27
C THR A 63 -4.87 -7.28 -10.59
N PRO A 64 -4.40 -8.54 -10.44
CA PRO A 64 -5.18 -9.58 -9.79
C PRO A 64 -5.61 -9.17 -8.37
N LEU A 65 -6.86 -9.46 -8.00
CA LEU A 65 -7.42 -9.09 -6.68
C LEU A 65 -6.56 -9.58 -5.51
N LYS A 66 -6.00 -10.79 -5.62
CA LYS A 66 -5.10 -11.37 -4.60
C LYS A 66 -3.90 -10.48 -4.30
N ASP A 67 -3.41 -9.77 -5.31
CA ASP A 67 -2.23 -8.91 -5.19
C ASP A 67 -2.67 -7.54 -4.68
N ILE A 68 -3.81 -7.02 -5.15
CA ILE A 68 -4.41 -5.77 -4.65
C ILE A 68 -4.70 -5.84 -3.15
N ALA A 69 -5.31 -6.94 -2.69
CA ALA A 69 -5.75 -7.08 -1.32
C ALA A 69 -4.70 -7.74 -0.39
N GLY A 70 -3.64 -8.31 -0.96
CA GLY A 70 -2.61 -9.05 -0.24
C GLY A 70 -1.22 -8.40 -0.22
N TYR A 71 -0.93 -7.48 -1.15
CA TYR A 71 0.37 -6.84 -1.30
C TYR A 71 0.23 -5.32 -1.24
N GLY A 72 0.48 -4.75 -0.06
CA GLY A 72 0.18 -3.35 0.23
C GLY A 72 1.11 -2.73 1.26
N ASN A 73 0.96 -1.42 1.46
CA ASN A 73 1.60 -0.68 2.54
C ASN A 73 0.52 -0.27 3.54
N TYR A 74 0.41 -0.99 4.64
CA TYR A 74 -0.46 -0.62 5.75
C TYR A 74 0.34 -0.65 7.05
N LEU A 75 1.12 0.42 7.24
CA LEU A 75 2.22 0.48 8.21
C LEU A 75 1.76 0.40 9.67
N GLU A 76 0.54 0.86 9.94
CA GLU A 76 -0.13 0.77 11.23
C GLU A 76 -0.29 -0.68 11.69
N PHE A 77 -0.33 -1.63 10.75
CA PHE A 77 -0.50 -3.06 11.02
C PHE A 77 0.78 -3.86 10.78
N ALA A 78 1.54 -3.56 9.71
CA ALA A 78 2.81 -4.23 9.43
C ALA A 78 3.75 -3.38 8.55
N SER A 79 5.06 -3.52 8.77
CA SER A 79 6.09 -2.87 7.94
C SER A 79 6.43 -3.62 6.65
N ASN A 80 6.13 -4.92 6.60
CA ASN A 80 6.26 -5.71 5.38
C ASN A 80 4.96 -5.69 4.56
N LYS A 81 5.04 -6.21 3.34
CA LYS A 81 4.00 -6.05 2.32
C LYS A 81 2.78 -6.96 2.49
N SER A 82 2.88 -8.02 3.29
CA SER A 82 1.92 -9.13 3.34
C SER A 82 1.21 -9.28 4.68
N ASP A 83 1.87 -8.96 5.78
CA ASP A 83 1.39 -9.34 7.12
C ASP A 83 0.28 -8.41 7.64
N HIS A 84 0.00 -7.32 6.91
CA HIS A 84 -1.07 -6.40 7.26
C HIS A 84 -2.46 -7.05 7.14
N VAL A 85 -2.64 -8.01 6.23
CA VAL A 85 -3.94 -8.63 5.93
C VAL A 85 -4.56 -9.31 7.16
N GLU A 86 -3.76 -10.07 7.91
CA GLU A 86 -4.21 -10.78 9.11
C GLU A 86 -4.44 -9.81 10.28
N ARG A 87 -3.54 -8.84 10.42
CA ARG A 87 -3.54 -7.90 11.55
C ARG A 87 -4.64 -6.86 11.45
N SER A 88 -5.01 -6.44 10.23
CA SER A 88 -6.07 -5.45 10.01
C SER A 88 -7.47 -5.97 10.30
N GLN A 89 -7.66 -7.29 10.44
CA GLN A 89 -8.98 -7.88 10.71
C GLN A 89 -9.57 -7.44 12.06
N ALA A 90 -8.73 -7.05 13.01
CA ALA A 90 -9.17 -6.52 14.30
C ALA A 90 -9.68 -5.06 14.22
N MET A 91 -9.47 -4.37 13.09
CA MET A 91 -9.91 -2.99 12.92
C MET A 91 -11.44 -2.94 12.78
N ARG A 92 -12.08 -2.19 13.66
CA ARG A 92 -13.50 -1.88 13.56
C ARG A 92 -13.70 -0.78 12.52
N THR A 93 -14.19 -1.15 11.34
CA THR A 93 -14.49 -0.21 10.25
C THR A 93 -15.89 0.37 10.32
N ARG A 94 -16.76 -0.18 11.18
CA ARG A 94 -18.11 0.35 11.47
C ARG A 94 -18.47 0.20 12.96
N PRO A 95 -19.16 1.18 13.56
CA PRO A 95 -19.42 2.52 13.01
C PRO A 95 -18.12 3.35 12.92
N TRP A 96 -18.04 4.23 11.92
CA TRP A 96 -16.91 5.14 11.71
C TRP A 96 -17.43 6.51 11.24
N SER A 97 -16.72 7.58 11.60
CA SER A 97 -17.04 8.95 11.21
C SER A 97 -15.80 9.72 10.74
N VAL A 98 -16.02 10.68 9.83
CA VAL A 98 -15.01 11.62 9.34
C VAL A 98 -15.40 13.01 9.81
N SER A 99 -14.51 13.70 10.53
CA SER A 99 -14.71 15.09 10.92
C SER A 99 -13.99 16.04 9.97
N VAL A 100 -14.71 17.02 9.42
CA VAL A 100 -14.18 18.11 8.60
C VAL A 100 -14.13 19.37 9.47
N GLU A 101 -12.93 19.77 9.86
CA GLU A 101 -12.64 20.84 10.83
C GLU A 101 -11.54 21.79 10.31
N GLY A 102 -11.12 22.75 11.14
CA GLY A 102 -10.08 23.72 10.81
C GLY A 102 -10.62 24.98 10.12
N LEU A 103 -9.90 25.48 9.12
CA LEU A 103 -10.27 26.71 8.41
C LEU A 103 -11.34 26.43 7.33
N VAL A 104 -12.54 26.05 7.78
CA VAL A 104 -13.68 25.74 6.92
C VAL A 104 -14.89 26.58 7.33
N ALA A 105 -15.70 27.00 6.35
CA ALA A 105 -16.87 27.84 6.62
C ALA A 105 -17.99 27.08 7.35
N LYS A 106 -18.09 25.76 7.14
CA LYS A 106 -19.12 24.88 7.71
C LYS A 106 -18.49 23.58 8.19
N PRO A 107 -17.94 23.53 9.42
CA PRO A 107 -17.46 22.30 10.01
C PRO A 107 -18.58 21.25 10.06
N LYS A 108 -18.26 19.99 9.78
CA LYS A 108 -19.24 18.90 9.76
C LYS A 108 -18.58 17.56 9.99
N THR A 109 -19.26 16.71 10.76
CA THR A 109 -18.92 15.30 10.89
C THR A 109 -19.87 14.46 10.02
N TYR A 110 -19.32 13.51 9.29
CA TYR A 110 -20.04 12.58 8.44
C TYR A 110 -19.92 11.16 9.00
N ALA A 111 -21.03 10.46 9.16
CA ALA A 111 -21.01 9.01 9.35
C ALA A 111 -20.64 8.33 8.02
N ILE A 112 -20.15 7.08 8.06
CA ILE A 112 -19.85 6.31 6.85
C ILE A 112 -21.07 6.21 5.91
N GLU A 113 -22.28 6.13 6.45
CA GLU A 113 -23.54 6.12 5.68
C GLU A 113 -23.82 7.43 4.95
N ASP A 114 -23.38 8.57 5.49
CA ASP A 114 -23.52 9.88 4.84
C ASP A 114 -22.58 10.00 3.65
N ILE A 115 -21.35 9.46 3.79
CA ILE A 115 -20.33 9.49 2.75
C ILE A 115 -20.75 8.64 1.55
N LEU A 116 -21.27 7.43 1.80
CA LEU A 116 -21.76 6.53 0.75
C LEU A 116 -22.94 7.09 -0.05
N LYS A 117 -23.62 8.12 0.46
CA LYS A 117 -24.75 8.80 -0.19
C LYS A 117 -24.39 10.17 -0.78
N LEU A 118 -23.16 10.63 -0.59
CA LEU A 118 -22.75 11.99 -0.93
C LEU A 118 -22.78 12.23 -2.45
N ALA A 119 -22.45 11.20 -3.22
CA ALA A 119 -22.48 11.20 -4.68
C ALA A 119 -22.68 9.75 -5.18
N PRO A 120 -23.11 9.54 -6.44
CA PRO A 120 -23.07 8.22 -7.06
C PRO A 120 -21.66 7.63 -6.97
N LEU A 121 -21.55 6.35 -6.61
CA LEU A 121 -20.27 5.65 -6.63
C LEU A 121 -19.83 5.46 -8.08
N GLU A 122 -18.54 5.54 -8.36
CA GLU A 122 -17.95 5.36 -9.68
C GLU A 122 -16.87 4.27 -9.67
N GLU A 123 -16.72 3.55 -10.79
CA GLU A 123 -15.65 2.56 -11.07
C GLU A 123 -15.06 2.78 -12.48
#